data_AF-A0A931W9H6-F1
#
_entry.id   AF-A0A931W9H6-F1
#
_cell.length_a   1.000
_cell.length_b   1.000
_cell.length_c   1.000
_cell.angle_alpha   90.00
_cell.angle_beta   90.00
_cell.angle_gamma   90.00
#
_symmetry.space_group_name_H-M   'P 1'
#
loop_
_entity.id
_entity.type
_entity.pdbx_description
1 polymer ?
#
loop_
_entity_poly.entity_id
_entity_poly.type
_entity_poly.pdbx_seq_one_letter_code
_entity_poly.pdbx_strand_id
1 'polypeptide(L)'
;MGNYLKIIKNKNNVGTYVKILQGVYVFLFVLALVNAFTVDILVAPPALAILRVPSNLRAIGEILNAPWTQSLRIYHIFLMIIAVLASLNLLGLSRIENPIWRSICKISSFFGFFIFWSIFIFFALPFILTGIKFDPTYLRISVIYASITFGLLLVDIATFALAVEYHRGKIRI
;
A
#
# COMPACT_ATOMS: atom_id res chain seq x y z
N MET A 1 7.43 -34.18 -13.94
CA MET A 1 6.51 -33.16 -13.37
C MET A 1 6.52 -33.21 -11.82
N GLY A 2 7.71 -33.21 -11.18
CA GLY A 2 7.84 -33.55 -9.74
C GLY A 2 8.80 -32.68 -8.93
N ASN A 3 9.43 -31.65 -9.51
CA ASN A 3 10.46 -30.85 -8.84
C ASN A 3 10.03 -29.44 -8.39
N TYR A 4 8.83 -28.96 -8.77
CA TYR A 4 8.36 -27.64 -8.33
C TYR A 4 7.73 -27.64 -6.93
N LEU A 5 7.39 -28.81 -6.38
CA LEU A 5 6.78 -28.95 -5.05
C LEU A 5 7.79 -28.97 -3.90
N LYS A 6 9.11 -28.98 -4.19
CA LYS A 6 10.14 -29.09 -3.16
C LYS A 6 10.57 -27.75 -2.56
N ILE A 7 10.16 -26.63 -3.16
CA ILE A 7 10.52 -25.28 -2.69
C ILE A 7 9.65 -24.84 -1.49
N ILE A 8 8.48 -25.47 -1.28
CA ILE A 8 7.53 -25.09 -0.22
C ILE A 8 7.70 -25.96 1.05
N LYS A 9 8.62 -26.93 1.05
CA LYS A 9 8.78 -27.89 2.16
C LYS A 9 9.83 -27.50 3.21
N ASN A 10 10.24 -26.23 3.26
CA ASN A 10 11.10 -25.74 4.33
C ASN A 10 10.30 -24.82 5.27
N LYS A 11 9.81 -25.40 6.37
CA LYS A 11 8.99 -24.74 7.40
C LYS A 11 9.61 -23.42 7.89
N ASN A 12 10.95 -23.36 7.92
CA ASN A 12 11.71 -22.16 8.31
C ASN A 12 11.56 -20.97 7.34
N ASN A 13 11.37 -21.23 6.04
CA ASN A 13 11.27 -20.16 5.05
C ASN A 13 9.93 -19.44 5.14
N VAL A 14 8.84 -20.18 5.36
CA VAL A 14 7.48 -19.62 5.52
C VAL A 14 7.41 -18.68 6.72
N GLY A 15 7.89 -19.11 7.89
CA GLY A 15 7.92 -18.27 9.08
C GLY A 15 8.73 -16.99 8.87
N THR A 16 9.80 -17.07 8.07
CA THR A 16 10.60 -15.89 7.68
C THR A 16 9.83 -14.94 6.78
N TYR A 17 9.11 -15.44 5.76
CA TYR A 17 8.26 -14.61 4.90
C TYR A 17 7.15 -13.89 5.68
N VAL A 18 6.49 -14.58 6.62
CA VAL A 18 5.48 -13.96 7.49
C VAL A 18 6.08 -12.83 8.31
N LYS A 19 7.26 -13.04 8.91
CA LYS A 19 7.96 -12.01 9.68
C LYS A 19 8.37 -10.81 8.83
N ILE A 20 8.81 -11.03 7.59
CA ILE A 20 9.13 -9.95 6.65
C ILE A 20 7.88 -9.11 6.36
N LEU A 21 6.76 -9.76 6.01
CA LEU A 21 5.50 -9.06 5.73
C LEU A 21 5.00 -8.29 6.96
N GLN A 22 5.08 -8.88 8.15
CA GLN A 22 4.77 -8.18 9.40
C GLN A 22 5.65 -6.93 9.59
N GLY A 23 6.97 -7.05 9.37
CA GLY A 23 7.90 -5.93 9.42
C GLY A 23 7.53 -4.82 8.44
N VAL A 24 7.11 -5.18 7.22
CA VAL A 24 6.62 -4.22 6.23
C VAL A 24 5.36 -3.52 6.74
N TYR A 25 4.35 -4.23 7.24
CA TYR A 25 3.13 -3.58 7.74
C TYR A 25 3.37 -2.70 8.97
N VAL A 26 4.27 -3.09 9.88
CA VAL A 26 4.69 -2.23 11.00
C VAL A 26 5.35 -0.95 10.47
N PHE A 27 6.27 -1.07 9.50
CA PHE A 27 6.90 0.08 8.87
C PHE A 27 5.88 1.01 8.19
N LEU A 28 4.90 0.45 7.48
CA LEU A 28 3.82 1.22 6.86
C LEU A 28 2.94 1.93 7.88
N PHE A 29 2.65 1.27 9.01
CA PHE A 29 1.89 1.88 10.10
C PHE A 29 2.65 3.07 10.71
N VAL A 30 3.95 2.92 10.97
CA VAL A 30 4.79 4.02 11.45
C VAL A 30 4.85 5.16 10.44
N LEU A 31 5.05 4.87 9.16
CA LEU A 31 5.03 5.90 8.11
C LEU A 31 3.69 6.63 8.03
N ALA A 32 2.57 5.91 8.15
CA ALA A 32 1.24 6.52 8.15
C ALA A 32 1.05 7.47 9.35
N LEU A 33 1.50 7.06 10.55
CA LEU A 33 1.47 7.93 11.73
C LEU A 33 2.36 9.17 11.53
N VAL A 34 3.59 8.99 11.08
CA VAL A 34 4.49 10.12 10.79
C VAL A 34 3.87 11.06 9.77
N ASN A 35 3.26 10.55 8.69
CA ASN A 35 2.58 11.37 7.70
C ASN A 35 1.40 12.13 8.34
N ALA A 36 0.55 11.46 9.10
CA ALA A 36 -0.58 12.09 9.79
C ALA A 36 -0.16 13.23 10.75
N PHE A 37 0.99 13.09 11.43
CA PHE A 37 1.48 14.11 12.37
C PHE A 37 2.38 15.20 11.73
N THR A 38 2.94 14.97 10.55
CA THR A 38 3.86 15.93 9.88
C THR A 38 3.18 16.81 8.83
N VAL A 39 1.97 16.45 8.38
CA VAL A 39 1.25 17.18 7.31
C VAL A 39 0.78 18.58 7.72
N ASP A 40 0.63 18.88 9.01
CA ASP A 40 0.30 20.25 9.48
C ASP A 40 1.52 21.19 9.55
N ILE A 41 2.74 20.69 9.31
CA ILE A 41 3.93 21.54 9.23
C ILE A 41 4.01 22.11 7.80
N LEU A 42 3.30 23.22 7.58
CA LEU A 42 3.33 24.04 6.36
C LEU A 42 4.76 24.36 5.85
N VAL A 43 5.79 24.17 6.68
CA VAL A 43 7.21 24.40 6.38
C VAL A 43 8.10 23.23 6.85
N ALA A 44 7.89 22.00 6.35
CA ALA A 44 8.85 20.90 6.57
C ALA A 44 10.18 21.12 5.81
N PRO A 45 11.36 20.78 6.36
CA PRO A 45 12.65 20.85 5.66
C PRO A 45 12.65 20.06 4.33
N PRO A 46 13.51 20.41 3.34
CA PRO A 46 13.52 19.76 2.01
C PRO A 46 13.64 18.23 2.03
N ALA A 47 14.36 17.69 3.02
CA ALA A 47 14.50 16.24 3.22
C ALA A 47 13.17 15.53 3.55
N LEU A 48 12.22 16.23 4.16
CA LEU A 48 10.89 15.72 4.52
C LEU A 48 9.81 16.15 3.51
N ALA A 49 10.19 16.81 2.40
CA ALA A 49 9.24 17.28 1.39
C ALA A 49 8.47 16.14 0.70
N ILE A 50 9.02 14.92 0.68
CA ILE A 50 8.36 13.71 0.14
C ILE A 50 7.22 13.22 1.06
N LEU A 51 7.28 13.57 2.35
CA LEU A 51 6.22 13.27 3.32
C LEU A 51 5.12 14.33 3.31
N ARG A 52 5.33 15.49 2.66
CA ARG A 52 4.28 16.49 2.49
C ARG A 52 3.21 15.95 1.55
N VAL A 53 2.02 16.56 1.65
CA VAL A 53 0.94 16.43 0.67
C VAL A 53 1.54 16.52 -0.74
N PRO A 54 1.37 15.51 -1.61
CA PRO A 54 1.86 15.58 -2.97
C PRO A 54 1.35 16.88 -3.62
N SER A 55 2.23 17.74 -4.11
CA SER A 55 1.85 18.97 -4.82
C SER A 55 0.94 18.68 -6.02
N ASN A 56 1.04 17.46 -6.56
CA ASN A 56 0.16 16.89 -7.58
C ASN A 56 -1.32 16.91 -7.19
N LEU A 57 -1.66 16.77 -5.89
CA LEU A 57 -3.04 16.83 -5.43
C LEU A 57 -3.64 18.24 -5.54
N ARG A 58 -2.80 19.29 -5.44
CA ARG A 58 -3.23 20.67 -5.69
C ARG A 58 -3.52 20.88 -7.17
N ALA A 59 -2.61 20.44 -8.04
CA ALA A 59 -2.78 20.52 -9.49
C ALA A 59 -3.99 19.70 -10.00
N ILE A 60 -4.24 18.51 -9.44
CA ILE A 60 -5.42 17.71 -9.79
C ILE A 60 -6.71 18.37 -9.30
N GLY A 61 -6.69 19.04 -8.13
CA GLY A 61 -7.82 19.87 -7.68
C GLY A 61 -8.15 20.97 -8.68
N GLU A 62 -7.14 21.67 -9.19
CA GLU A 62 -7.32 22.67 -10.25
C GLU A 62 -7.90 22.08 -11.54
N ILE A 63 -7.42 20.90 -11.97
CA ILE A 63 -7.94 20.19 -13.15
C ILE A 63 -9.41 19.75 -12.96
N LEU A 64 -9.78 19.33 -11.75
CA LEU A 64 -11.13 18.86 -11.41
C LEU A 64 -12.07 19.99 -10.94
N ASN A 65 -11.61 21.24 -10.98
CA ASN A 65 -12.32 22.42 -10.47
C ASN A 65 -12.81 22.25 -9.00
N ALA A 66 -11.98 21.59 -8.18
CA ALA A 66 -12.25 21.30 -6.77
C ALA A 66 -11.24 22.04 -5.87
N PRO A 67 -11.68 22.57 -4.70
CA PRO A 67 -10.77 23.17 -3.74
C PRO A 67 -9.67 22.19 -3.30
N TRP A 68 -8.43 22.65 -3.21
CA TRP A 68 -7.30 21.80 -2.80
C TRP A 68 -7.48 21.16 -1.42
N THR A 69 -8.29 21.78 -0.54
CA THR A 69 -8.69 21.24 0.76
C THR A 69 -9.57 19.99 0.63
N GLN A 70 -10.36 19.87 -0.43
CA GLN A 70 -11.11 18.64 -0.73
C GLN A 70 -10.19 17.53 -1.19
N SER A 71 -9.26 17.80 -2.11
CA SER A 71 -8.23 16.83 -2.54
C SER A 71 -7.39 16.34 -1.36
N LEU A 72 -7.09 17.24 -0.42
CA LEU A 72 -6.40 16.90 0.83
C LEU A 72 -7.23 15.98 1.72
N ARG A 73 -8.53 16.25 1.91
CA ARG A 73 -9.42 15.38 2.71
C ARG A 73 -9.52 13.99 2.09
N ILE A 74 -9.67 13.90 0.78
CA ILE A 74 -9.71 12.62 0.05
C ILE A 74 -8.42 11.84 0.27
N TYR A 75 -7.26 12.50 0.17
CA TYR A 75 -5.97 11.88 0.46
C TYR A 75 -5.90 11.29 1.88
N HIS A 76 -6.34 12.04 2.90
CA HIS A 76 -6.36 11.53 4.28
C HIS A 76 -7.32 10.35 4.48
N ILE A 77 -8.48 10.36 3.81
CA ILE A 77 -9.41 9.23 3.84
C ILE A 77 -8.72 7.98 3.28
N PHE A 78 -8.02 8.09 2.16
CA PHE A 78 -7.25 6.97 1.60
C PHE A 78 -6.12 6.50 2.52
N LEU A 79 -5.36 7.42 3.13
CA LEU A 79 -4.33 7.06 4.12
C LEU A 79 -4.93 6.31 5.31
N MET A 80 -6.07 6.76 5.83
CA MET A 80 -6.76 6.11 6.93
C MET A 80 -7.24 4.70 6.54
N ILE A 81 -7.82 4.54 5.34
CA ILE A 81 -8.22 3.23 4.81
C ILE A 81 -7.00 2.31 4.71
N ILE A 82 -5.89 2.79 4.15
CA ILE A 82 -4.64 2.01 4.04
C ILE A 82 -4.13 1.60 5.44
N ALA A 83 -4.15 2.51 6.42
CA ALA A 83 -3.70 2.21 7.78
C ALA A 83 -4.58 1.15 8.46
N VAL A 84 -5.91 1.21 8.27
CA VAL A 84 -6.83 0.19 8.77
C VAL A 84 -6.55 -1.16 8.11
N LEU A 85 -6.43 -1.21 6.78
CA LEU A 85 -6.14 -2.44 6.04
C LEU A 85 -4.78 -3.03 6.44
N ALA A 86 -3.75 -2.21 6.57
CA ALA A 86 -2.43 -2.62 7.04
C ALA A 86 -2.49 -3.21 8.45
N SER A 87 -3.25 -2.59 9.35
CA SER A 87 -3.44 -3.09 10.72
C SER A 87 -4.17 -4.44 10.75
N LEU A 88 -5.21 -4.60 9.93
CA LEU A 88 -5.94 -5.87 9.79
C LEU A 88 -5.05 -6.98 9.21
N ASN A 89 -4.26 -6.67 8.17
CA ASN A 89 -3.29 -7.60 7.58
C ASN A 89 -2.20 -7.98 8.59
N LEU A 90 -1.69 -7.03 9.38
CA LEU A 90 -0.69 -7.29 10.43
C LEU A 90 -1.23 -8.23 11.51
N LEU A 91 -2.44 -7.95 12.04
CA LEU A 91 -3.10 -8.81 13.02
C LEU A 91 -3.42 -10.19 12.44
N GLY A 92 -3.88 -10.22 11.19
CA GLY A 92 -4.16 -11.43 10.43
C GLY A 92 -2.95 -12.33 10.24
N LEU A 93 -1.80 -11.76 9.85
CA LEU A 93 -0.53 -12.46 9.74
C LEU A 93 0.00 -12.95 11.09
N SER A 94 -0.13 -12.13 12.14
CA SER A 94 0.30 -12.48 13.50
C SER A 94 -0.47 -13.63 14.13
N ARG A 95 -1.69 -13.89 13.64
CA ARG A 95 -2.56 -14.96 14.13
C ARG A 95 -3.05 -15.86 12.99
N ILE A 96 -2.21 -16.09 11.99
CA ILE A 96 -2.61 -16.77 10.74
C ILE A 96 -3.06 -18.23 10.92
N GLU A 97 -2.63 -18.85 12.02
CA GLU A 97 -3.08 -20.19 12.42
C GLU A 97 -4.58 -20.20 12.74
N ASN A 98 -5.09 -19.11 13.31
CA ASN A 98 -6.49 -18.95 13.66
C ASN A 98 -7.35 -18.70 12.39
N PRO A 99 -8.39 -19.51 12.13
CA PRO A 99 -9.19 -19.41 10.92
C PRO A 99 -9.93 -18.06 10.75
N ILE A 100 -10.30 -17.41 11.86
CA ILE A 100 -10.98 -16.10 11.84
C ILE A 100 -10.01 -15.03 11.34
N TRP A 101 -8.84 -14.91 11.98
CA TRP A 101 -7.81 -13.94 11.62
C TRP A 101 -7.25 -14.16 10.21
N ARG A 102 -7.15 -15.42 9.79
CA ARG A 102 -6.78 -15.76 8.40
C ARG A 102 -7.83 -15.28 7.39
N SER A 103 -9.12 -15.42 7.71
CA SER A 103 -10.20 -14.94 6.86
C SER A 103 -10.24 -13.42 6.79
N ILE A 104 -10.04 -12.75 7.93
CA ILE A 104 -9.87 -11.29 7.98
C ILE A 104 -8.73 -10.87 7.07
N CYS A 105 -7.53 -11.48 7.21
CA CYS A 105 -6.35 -11.20 6.39
C CYS A 105 -6.64 -11.33 4.88
N LYS A 106 -7.33 -12.41 4.48
CA LYS A 106 -7.73 -12.61 3.08
C LYS A 106 -8.65 -11.50 2.58
N ILE A 107 -9.67 -11.16 3.37
CA ILE A 107 -10.67 -10.16 2.98
C ILE A 107 -10.02 -8.77 2.94
N SER A 108 -9.22 -8.41 3.93
CA SER A 108 -8.51 -7.12 3.96
C SER A 108 -7.52 -6.99 2.81
N SER A 109 -6.76 -8.04 2.47
CA SER A 109 -5.88 -8.01 1.30
C SER A 109 -6.66 -8.00 -0.02
N PHE A 110 -7.84 -8.63 -0.08
CA PHE A 110 -8.69 -8.52 -1.28
C PHE A 110 -9.19 -7.09 -1.50
N PHE A 111 -9.65 -6.41 -0.43
CA PHE A 111 -10.00 -5.00 -0.52
C PHE A 111 -8.79 -4.09 -0.75
N GLY A 112 -7.65 -4.40 -0.14
CA GLY A 112 -6.36 -3.73 -0.34
C GLY A 112 -5.98 -3.69 -1.81
N PHE A 113 -6.11 -4.81 -2.53
CA PHE A 113 -5.87 -4.88 -3.96
C PHE A 113 -6.64 -3.81 -4.74
N PHE A 114 -7.96 -3.69 -4.53
CA PHE A 114 -8.76 -2.68 -5.24
C PHE A 114 -8.34 -1.26 -4.90
N ILE A 115 -8.10 -0.98 -3.61
CA ILE A 115 -7.69 0.36 -3.16
C ILE A 115 -6.33 0.74 -3.75
N PHE A 116 -5.32 -0.12 -3.63
CA PHE A 116 -4.00 0.15 -4.18
C PHE A 116 -4.02 0.23 -5.71
N TRP A 117 -4.83 -0.59 -6.37
CA TRP A 117 -5.00 -0.53 -7.82
C TRP A 117 -5.59 0.81 -8.28
N SER A 118 -6.64 1.30 -7.61
CA SER A 118 -7.22 2.61 -7.91
C SER A 118 -6.23 3.76 -7.69
N ILE A 119 -5.46 3.72 -6.59
CA ILE A 119 -4.42 4.72 -6.30
C ILE A 119 -3.29 4.67 -7.35
N PHE A 120 -2.91 3.46 -7.78
CA PHE A 120 -1.89 3.28 -8.82
C PHE A 120 -2.33 3.90 -10.14
N ILE A 121 -3.57 3.62 -10.57
CA ILE A 121 -4.15 4.23 -11.78
C ILE A 121 -4.17 5.75 -11.65
N PHE A 122 -4.58 6.28 -10.49
CA PHE A 122 -4.63 7.71 -10.25
C PHE A 122 -3.27 8.39 -10.46
N PHE A 123 -2.19 7.83 -9.93
CA PHE A 123 -0.84 8.37 -10.15
C PHE A 123 -0.31 8.09 -11.56
N ALA A 124 -0.82 7.06 -12.25
CA ALA A 124 -0.46 6.77 -13.63
C ALA A 124 -1.20 7.67 -14.66
N LEU A 125 -2.30 8.33 -14.26
CA LEU A 125 -3.12 9.17 -15.15
C LEU A 125 -2.33 10.18 -15.99
N PRO A 126 -1.34 10.93 -15.45
CA PRO A 126 -0.56 11.89 -16.24
C PRO A 126 0.22 11.26 -17.41
N PHE A 127 0.55 9.97 -17.34
CA PHE A 127 1.22 9.25 -18.43
C PHE A 127 0.23 8.70 -19.47
N ILE A 128 -0.99 8.39 -19.03
CA ILE A 128 -2.05 7.83 -19.88
C ILE A 128 -2.71 8.94 -20.71
N LEU A 129 -2.88 10.12 -20.12
CA LEU A 129 -3.42 11.31 -20.77
C LEU A 129 -2.36 11.97 -21.67
N THR A 130 -2.07 11.30 -22.78
CA THR A 130 -1.20 11.81 -23.85
C THR A 130 -1.76 13.12 -24.42
N GLY A 131 -0.98 14.19 -24.39
CA GLY A 131 -1.32 15.48 -25.02
C GLY A 131 -1.30 16.71 -24.09
N ILE A 132 -1.30 16.52 -22.77
CA ILE A 132 -1.16 17.62 -21.82
C ILE A 132 0.34 17.79 -21.51
N LYS A 133 0.89 18.98 -21.72
CA LYS A 133 2.25 19.32 -21.26
C LYS A 133 2.24 19.38 -19.73
N PHE A 134 2.43 18.24 -19.08
CA PHE A 134 2.62 18.19 -17.63
C PHE A 134 3.99 18.74 -17.26
N ASP A 135 4.05 19.54 -16.20
CA ASP A 135 5.31 19.98 -15.61
C ASP A 135 6.17 18.75 -15.26
N PRO A 136 7.47 18.71 -15.62
CA PRO A 136 8.39 17.63 -15.25
C PRO A 136 8.37 17.28 -13.76
N THR A 137 8.08 18.26 -12.91
CA THR A 137 7.96 18.09 -11.46
C THR A 137 6.77 17.19 -11.09
N TYR A 138 5.59 17.44 -11.68
CA TYR A 138 4.40 16.61 -11.45
C TYR A 138 4.60 15.19 -11.96
N LEU A 139 5.23 15.06 -13.14
CA LEU A 139 5.55 13.76 -13.73
C LEU A 139 6.47 12.95 -12.80
N ARG A 140 7.55 13.56 -12.30
CA ARG A 140 8.48 12.92 -11.36
C ARG A 140 7.79 12.46 -10.09
N ILE A 141 6.94 13.30 -9.49
CA ILE A 141 6.19 12.95 -8.28
C ILE A 141 5.23 11.79 -8.55
N SER A 142 4.54 11.80 -9.69
CA SER A 142 3.65 10.71 -10.09
C SER A 142 4.38 9.39 -10.28
N VAL A 143 5.58 9.37 -10.88
CA VAL A 143 6.42 8.15 -10.95
C VAL A 143 6.73 7.62 -9.55
N ILE A 144 7.15 8.50 -8.64
CA ILE A 144 7.54 8.10 -7.27
C ILE A 144 6.35 7.46 -6.55
N TYR A 145 5.20 8.13 -6.50
CA TYR A 145 4.03 7.59 -5.81
C TYR A 145 3.46 6.35 -6.50
N ALA A 146 3.41 6.30 -7.84
CA ALA A 146 3.01 5.09 -8.55
C ALA A 146 3.93 3.89 -8.23
N SER A 147 5.23 4.11 -8.16
CA SER A 147 6.21 3.07 -7.81
C SER A 147 6.03 2.57 -6.37
N ILE A 148 5.80 3.49 -5.43
CA ILE A 148 5.51 3.15 -4.03
C ILE A 148 4.21 2.34 -3.95
N THR A 149 3.12 2.82 -4.57
CA THR A 149 1.82 2.14 -4.56
C THR A 149 1.91 0.75 -5.22
N PHE A 150 2.69 0.61 -6.29
CA PHE A 150 2.95 -0.69 -6.91
C PHE A 150 3.68 -1.65 -5.95
N GLY A 151 4.69 -1.16 -5.21
CA GLY A 151 5.34 -1.94 -4.17
C GLY A 151 4.36 -2.42 -3.09
N LEU A 152 3.45 -1.54 -2.64
CA LEU A 152 2.40 -1.90 -1.68
C LEU A 152 1.44 -2.95 -2.23
N LEU A 153 1.06 -2.82 -3.50
CA LEU A 153 0.21 -3.79 -4.20
C LEU A 153 0.86 -5.19 -4.19
N LEU A 154 2.17 -5.28 -4.46
CA LEU A 154 2.89 -6.55 -4.43
C LEU A 154 2.92 -7.17 -3.02
N VAL A 155 3.14 -6.35 -1.99
CA VAL A 155 3.09 -6.79 -0.59
C VAL A 155 1.70 -7.34 -0.25
N ASP A 156 0.64 -6.64 -0.68
CA ASP A 156 -0.74 -7.04 -0.42
C ASP A 156 -1.14 -8.33 -1.15
N ILE A 157 -0.71 -8.49 -2.40
CA ILE A 157 -0.86 -9.74 -3.16
C ILE A 157 -0.12 -10.89 -2.46
N ALA A 158 1.11 -10.66 -1.98
CA ALA A 158 1.88 -11.67 -1.26
C ALA A 158 1.19 -12.09 0.05
N THR A 159 0.63 -11.14 0.80
CA THR A 159 -0.16 -11.39 2.01
C THR A 159 -1.41 -12.22 1.71
N PHE A 160 -2.14 -11.88 0.64
CA PHE A 160 -3.30 -12.63 0.19
C PHE A 160 -2.94 -14.07 -0.18
N ALA A 161 -1.89 -14.24 -0.99
CA ALA A 161 -1.42 -15.56 -1.44
C ALA A 161 -1.06 -16.44 -0.24
N LEU A 162 -0.32 -15.90 0.73
CA LEU A 162 0.08 -16.62 1.93
C LEU A 162 -1.13 -17.05 2.77
N ALA A 163 -2.12 -16.17 2.96
CA ALA A 163 -3.34 -16.49 3.70
C ALA A 163 -4.20 -17.56 3.00
N VAL A 164 -4.24 -17.58 1.66
CA VAL A 164 -4.92 -18.60 0.87
C VAL A 164 -4.21 -19.95 0.95
N GLU A 165 -2.89 -19.97 0.79
CA GLU A 165 -2.10 -21.21 0.81
C GLU A 165 -2.11 -21.88 2.18
N TYR A 166 -2.11 -21.08 3.26
CA TYR A 166 -2.30 -21.59 4.62
C TYR A 166 -3.69 -22.20 4.81
N HIS A 167 -4.76 -21.56 4.30
CA HIS A 167 -6.12 -22.10 4.37
C HIS A 167 -6.26 -23.44 3.63
N ARG A 168 -5.55 -23.59 2.50
CA ARG A 168 -5.50 -24.84 1.72
C ARG A 168 -4.64 -25.94 2.37
N GLY A 169 -4.03 -25.67 3.53
CA GLY A 169 -3.17 -26.62 4.24
C GLY A 169 -1.86 -26.94 3.52
N LYS A 170 -1.52 -26.19 2.46
CA LYS A 170 -0.26 -26.35 1.70
C LYS A 170 0.95 -25.82 2.45
N ILE A 171 0.70 -24.87 3.37
CA ILE A 171 1.68 -24.24 4.23
C ILE A 171 1.33 -24.52 5.69
N ARG A 172 2.34 -24.88 6.49
CA ARG A 172 2.27 -24.97 7.96
C ARG A 172 3.50 -24.27 8.53
N ILE A 173 3.32 -23.46 9.57
CA ILE A 173 4.39 -22.76 10.29
C ILE A 173 4.80 -23.61 11.50
#